data_AF-A0A378NPV8-F1
#
_entry.id   AF-A0A378NPV8-F1
#
_cell.length_a   1.000
_cell.length_b   1.000
_cell.length_c   1.000
_cell.angle_alpha   90.00
_cell.angle_beta   90.00
_cell.angle_gamma   90.00
#
_symmetry.space_group_name_H-M   'P 1'
#
loop_
_entity.id
_entity.type
_entity.pdbx_description
1 polymer ?
#
loop_
_entity_poly.entity_id
_entity_poly.type
_entity_poly.pdbx_seq_one_letter_code
_entity_poly.pdbx_strand_id
1 'polypeptide(L)'
;MNTMKSKHLLILLLSLFVFCFSSTVFANKAQDEAIDYLKQAVENTANAKNLTYKINLSMTSPLADGDIIVDGKYSELMNTSGNMNISFNSWIDTIKFEATTQFYTEIADNNLNQYLKMKTTPLINDINPDQWYISSTTLADNANELFSQKKQFNLDKFTQNITNIFMYDVNKNTAKIYVTYTRPILDEGMKAELKTLYAKDDKQKQNLEKLDNLLAKNPQLVESLAKPRKISYELTIDKKSQSITNLKTDFSNNIQEFGNEVLDSIPDEEFSDVNGYVLRNTFKNYLNLSKFNLNIRISHLNNTTVDEIPQEVKTSALPLPETDLPQPTQTTLLSKL
;
A
#
# COMPACT_ATOMS: atom_id res chain seq x y z
N MET A 1 49.74 -31.67 37.27
CA MET A 1 48.42 -32.01 36.68
C MET A 1 47.58 -30.74 36.50
N ASN A 2 47.95 -29.84 35.56
CA ASN A 2 47.15 -28.62 35.28
C ASN A 2 47.33 -28.02 33.86
N THR A 3 48.03 -28.67 32.94
CA THR A 3 48.20 -28.20 31.55
C THR A 3 47.17 -28.80 30.56
N MET A 4 46.35 -29.76 31.01
CA MET A 4 45.32 -30.39 30.17
C MET A 4 43.99 -29.62 30.11
N LYS A 5 43.71 -28.67 31.02
CA LYS A 5 42.44 -27.92 31.07
C LYS A 5 42.37 -26.72 30.12
N SER A 6 43.50 -26.14 29.71
CA SER A 6 43.54 -24.97 28.81
C SER A 6 43.37 -25.33 27.33
N LYS A 7 43.96 -26.45 26.85
CA LYS A 7 43.83 -26.90 25.46
C LYS A 7 42.40 -27.34 25.09
N HIS A 8 41.69 -27.98 26.02
CA HIS A 8 40.30 -28.41 25.80
C HIS A 8 39.34 -27.21 25.77
N LEU A 9 39.61 -26.16 26.56
CA LEU A 9 38.83 -24.92 26.53
C LEU A 9 39.04 -24.14 25.22
N LEU A 10 40.27 -24.11 24.71
CA LEU A 10 40.60 -23.49 23.42
C LEU A 10 39.97 -24.24 22.24
N ILE A 11 39.98 -25.58 22.27
CA ILE A 11 39.31 -26.42 21.25
C ILE A 11 37.79 -26.24 21.32
N LEU A 12 37.21 -26.13 22.53
CA LEU A 12 35.78 -25.86 22.70
C LEU A 12 35.40 -24.48 22.14
N LEU A 13 36.18 -23.44 22.44
CA LEU A 13 35.99 -22.08 21.91
C LEU A 13 36.13 -22.03 20.38
N LEU A 14 37.14 -22.71 19.82
CA LEU A 14 37.33 -22.83 18.37
C LEU A 14 36.20 -23.62 17.71
N SER A 15 35.67 -24.67 18.37
CA SER A 15 34.54 -25.44 17.85
C SER A 15 33.22 -24.67 17.91
N LEU A 16 33.00 -23.83 18.93
CA LEU A 16 31.87 -22.88 18.96
C LEU A 16 32.02 -21.82 17.87
N PHE A 17 33.24 -21.35 17.64
CA PHE A 17 33.53 -20.39 16.56
C PHE A 17 33.21 -21.01 15.19
N VAL A 18 33.70 -22.22 14.92
CA VAL A 18 33.39 -22.97 13.68
C VAL A 18 31.89 -23.26 13.56
N PHE A 19 31.20 -23.57 14.65
CA PHE A 19 29.75 -23.76 14.66
C PHE A 19 29.00 -22.47 14.30
N CYS A 20 29.36 -21.32 14.90
CA CYS A 20 28.79 -20.02 14.56
C CYS A 20 29.04 -19.63 13.09
N PHE A 21 30.24 -19.88 12.55
CA PHE A 21 30.53 -19.62 11.12
C PHE A 21 29.85 -20.62 10.17
N SER A 22 29.69 -21.88 10.57
CA SER A 22 28.89 -22.83 9.78
C SER A 22 27.42 -22.42 9.80
N SER A 23 26.91 -21.93 10.93
CA SER A 23 25.53 -21.46 11.07
C SER A 23 25.25 -20.21 10.22
N THR A 24 26.23 -19.32 10.03
CA THR A 24 26.08 -18.16 9.14
C THR A 24 26.07 -18.56 7.68
N VAL A 25 26.90 -19.53 7.26
CA VAL A 25 26.86 -20.09 5.89
C VAL A 25 25.54 -20.83 5.62
N PHE A 26 25.05 -21.63 6.58
CA PHE A 26 23.74 -22.28 6.47
C PHE A 26 22.59 -21.25 6.49
N ALA A 27 22.68 -20.19 7.29
CA ALA A 27 21.72 -19.11 7.31
C ALA A 27 21.69 -18.35 5.98
N ASN A 28 22.86 -18.03 5.40
CA ASN A 28 22.95 -17.40 4.09
C ASN A 28 22.34 -18.28 3.00
N LYS A 29 22.66 -19.58 2.99
CA LYS A 29 22.07 -20.52 2.03
C LYS A 29 20.54 -20.63 2.18
N ALA A 30 20.04 -20.71 3.42
CA ALA A 30 18.60 -20.73 3.68
C ALA A 30 17.92 -19.41 3.27
N GLN A 31 18.63 -18.28 3.41
CA GLN A 31 18.20 -16.98 2.94
C GLN A 31 18.14 -16.92 1.41
N ASP A 32 19.15 -17.40 0.70
CA ASP A 32 19.17 -17.45 -0.77
C ASP A 32 18.03 -18.33 -1.30
N GLU A 33 17.85 -19.53 -0.73
CA GLU A 33 16.74 -20.43 -1.08
C GLU A 33 15.36 -19.79 -0.83
N ALA A 34 15.20 -19.05 0.28
CA ALA A 34 13.97 -18.32 0.56
C ALA A 34 13.74 -17.15 -0.40
N ILE A 35 14.80 -16.46 -0.83
CA ILE A 35 14.73 -15.38 -1.82
C ILE A 35 14.32 -15.93 -3.18
N ASP A 36 14.94 -17.03 -3.63
CA ASP A 36 14.60 -17.67 -4.89
C ASP A 36 13.15 -18.18 -4.89
N TYR A 37 12.71 -18.79 -3.79
CA TYR A 37 11.33 -19.22 -3.63
C TYR A 37 10.35 -18.05 -3.66
N LEU A 38 10.67 -16.95 -2.95
CA LEU A 38 9.86 -15.73 -2.98
C LEU A 38 9.81 -15.12 -4.38
N LYS A 39 10.93 -15.12 -5.12
CA LYS A 39 11.01 -14.63 -6.51
C LYS A 39 10.10 -15.41 -7.42
N GLN A 40 10.17 -16.74 -7.39
CA GLN A 40 9.28 -17.57 -8.17
C GLN A 40 7.80 -17.31 -7.80
N ALA A 41 7.50 -17.16 -6.51
CA ALA A 41 6.14 -16.88 -6.05
C ALA A 41 5.60 -15.53 -6.51
N VAL A 42 6.43 -14.48 -6.46
CA VAL A 42 6.09 -13.13 -6.96
C VAL A 42 5.89 -13.16 -8.47
N GLU A 43 6.79 -13.78 -9.23
CA GLU A 43 6.68 -13.91 -10.69
C GLU A 43 5.40 -14.65 -11.10
N ASN A 44 5.12 -15.80 -10.49
CA ASN A 44 3.91 -16.57 -10.78
C ASN A 44 2.63 -15.78 -10.46
N THR A 45 2.64 -15.03 -9.35
CA THR A 45 1.48 -14.20 -8.96
C THR A 45 1.30 -13.02 -9.91
N ALA A 46 2.37 -12.34 -10.29
CA ALA A 46 2.32 -11.18 -11.19
C ALA A 46 1.97 -11.56 -12.63
N ASN A 47 2.33 -12.77 -13.06
CA ASN A 47 2.03 -13.32 -14.38
C ASN A 47 0.70 -14.06 -14.45
N ALA A 48 0.05 -14.31 -13.32
CA ALA A 48 -1.30 -14.85 -13.31
C ALA A 48 -2.26 -13.85 -13.97
N LYS A 49 -3.14 -14.39 -14.81
CA LYS A 49 -4.29 -13.65 -15.33
C LYS A 49 -5.49 -13.97 -14.46
N ASN A 50 -6.56 -13.18 -14.59
CA ASN A 50 -7.88 -13.60 -14.13
C ASN A 50 -7.91 -13.98 -12.63
N LEU A 51 -7.55 -13.03 -11.79
CA LEU A 51 -7.40 -13.18 -10.34
C LEU A 51 -8.54 -12.49 -9.58
N THR A 52 -8.99 -13.12 -8.50
CA THR A 52 -9.90 -12.50 -7.53
C THR A 52 -9.09 -12.02 -6.34
N TYR A 53 -9.33 -10.78 -5.91
CA TYR A 53 -8.65 -10.19 -4.78
C TYR A 53 -9.62 -9.61 -3.76
N LYS A 54 -9.18 -9.62 -2.50
CA LYS A 54 -9.79 -8.86 -1.41
C LYS A 54 -8.69 -8.11 -0.67
N ILE A 55 -8.71 -6.78 -0.75
CA ILE A 55 -7.81 -5.88 -0.03
C ILE A 55 -8.58 -5.35 1.18
N ASN A 56 -8.02 -5.48 2.38
CA ASN A 56 -8.55 -4.87 3.58
C ASN A 56 -7.46 -3.97 4.17
N LEU A 57 -7.73 -2.68 4.21
CA LEU A 57 -6.99 -1.69 4.97
C LEU A 57 -7.83 -1.34 6.19
N SER A 58 -7.25 -1.40 7.37
CA SER A 58 -7.96 -1.11 8.62
C SER A 58 -7.12 -0.21 9.51
N MET A 59 -7.78 0.73 10.15
CA MET A 59 -7.30 1.55 11.24
C MET A 59 -8.22 1.30 12.43
N THR A 60 -7.64 0.92 13.57
CA THR A 60 -8.35 0.91 14.85
C THR A 60 -7.64 1.87 15.78
N SER A 61 -8.39 2.73 16.47
CA SER A 61 -7.80 3.75 17.35
C SER A 61 -8.70 4.04 18.55
N PRO A 62 -8.24 4.83 19.54
CA PRO A 62 -9.08 5.20 20.67
C PRO A 62 -10.29 6.08 20.33
N LEU A 63 -10.29 6.75 19.16
CA LEU A 63 -11.29 7.77 18.83
C LEU A 63 -12.13 7.42 17.60
N ALA A 64 -11.61 6.57 16.73
CA ALA A 64 -12.31 6.14 15.53
C ALA A 64 -11.76 4.84 14.96
N ASP A 65 -12.64 4.11 14.29
CA ASP A 65 -12.24 3.01 13.40
C ASP A 65 -12.45 3.43 11.95
N GLY A 66 -11.55 2.98 11.07
CA GLY A 66 -11.66 3.20 9.65
C GLY A 66 -11.30 1.93 8.88
N ASP A 67 -12.15 1.52 7.95
CA ASP A 67 -11.90 0.36 7.11
C ASP A 67 -12.11 0.71 5.64
N ILE A 68 -11.21 0.23 4.79
CA ILE A 68 -11.36 0.20 3.34
C ILE A 68 -11.26 -1.25 2.90
N ILE A 69 -12.36 -1.79 2.38
CA ILE A 69 -12.46 -3.15 1.86
C ILE A 69 -12.70 -3.08 0.37
N VAL A 70 -11.81 -3.66 -0.43
CA VAL A 70 -11.96 -3.77 -1.88
C VAL A 70 -12.04 -5.22 -2.26
N ASP A 71 -13.18 -5.65 -2.78
CA ASP A 71 -13.40 -6.97 -3.34
C ASP A 71 -13.50 -6.85 -4.86
N GLY A 72 -12.65 -7.53 -5.61
CA GLY A 72 -12.65 -7.38 -7.05
C GLY A 72 -12.01 -8.52 -7.83
N LYS A 73 -12.19 -8.43 -9.14
CA LYS A 73 -11.59 -9.30 -10.14
C LYS A 73 -10.69 -8.47 -11.03
N TYR A 74 -9.58 -9.05 -11.44
CA TYR A 74 -8.61 -8.46 -12.35
C TYR A 74 -8.28 -9.47 -13.44
N SER A 75 -8.29 -9.05 -14.71
CA SER A 75 -7.89 -9.91 -15.83
C SER A 75 -6.46 -9.61 -16.27
N GLU A 76 -6.25 -8.44 -16.87
CA GLU A 76 -4.97 -7.88 -17.32
C GLU A 76 -5.11 -6.37 -17.59
N LEU A 77 -3.99 -5.64 -17.69
CA LEU A 77 -3.94 -4.23 -18.13
C LEU A 77 -4.96 -3.28 -17.47
N MET A 78 -5.13 -3.40 -16.15
CA MET A 78 -6.05 -2.56 -15.37
C MET A 78 -7.53 -2.77 -15.67
N ASN A 79 -7.91 -3.83 -16.38
CA ASN A 79 -9.30 -4.23 -16.50
C ASN A 79 -9.75 -4.88 -15.19
N THR A 80 -10.69 -4.25 -14.49
CA THR A 80 -11.16 -4.70 -13.18
C THR A 80 -12.66 -4.50 -13.02
N SER A 81 -13.24 -5.30 -12.13
CA SER A 81 -14.63 -5.15 -11.69
C SER A 81 -14.72 -5.47 -10.21
N GLY A 82 -15.59 -4.79 -9.48
CA GLY A 82 -15.72 -5.08 -8.05
C GLY A 82 -16.52 -4.09 -7.25
N ASN A 83 -16.35 -4.19 -5.93
CA ASN A 83 -16.95 -3.35 -4.94
C ASN A 83 -15.87 -2.82 -3.99
N MET A 84 -15.98 -1.55 -3.63
CA MET A 84 -15.20 -0.93 -2.56
C MET A 84 -16.16 -0.47 -1.48
N ASN A 85 -15.86 -0.79 -0.22
CA ASN A 85 -16.54 -0.27 0.95
C ASN A 85 -15.54 0.52 1.77
N ILE A 86 -15.85 1.79 2.03
CA ILE A 86 -15.14 2.66 2.96
C ILE A 86 -16.06 2.87 4.14
N SER A 87 -15.56 2.69 5.34
CA SER A 87 -16.29 3.04 6.55
C SER A 87 -15.39 3.78 7.51
N PHE A 88 -15.95 4.77 8.19
CA PHE A 88 -15.30 5.50 9.26
C PHE A 88 -16.33 5.71 10.36
N ASN A 89 -16.00 5.22 11.55
CA ASN A 89 -16.85 5.29 12.72
C ASN A 89 -16.12 6.09 13.80
N SER A 90 -16.49 7.35 14.00
CA SER A 90 -16.01 8.15 15.13
C SER A 90 -16.76 7.77 16.40
N TRP A 91 -16.01 7.47 17.46
CA TRP A 91 -16.54 7.10 18.77
C TRP A 91 -16.85 8.34 19.64
N ILE A 92 -16.35 9.51 19.26
CA ILE A 92 -16.55 10.76 20.02
C ILE A 92 -17.91 11.38 19.66
N ASP A 93 -18.18 11.56 18.36
CA ASP A 93 -19.31 12.39 17.90
C ASP A 93 -20.43 11.58 17.22
N THR A 94 -20.39 10.24 17.31
CA THR A 94 -21.30 9.33 16.59
C THR A 94 -21.32 9.55 15.07
N ILE A 95 -20.28 10.18 14.51
CA ILE A 95 -20.15 10.38 13.07
C ILE A 95 -19.85 9.03 12.45
N LYS A 96 -20.81 8.55 11.67
CA LYS A 96 -20.68 7.36 10.84
C LYS A 96 -20.65 7.79 9.39
N PHE A 97 -19.52 7.52 8.74
CA PHE A 97 -19.38 7.61 7.30
C PHE A 97 -19.30 6.21 6.71
N GLU A 98 -20.13 5.92 5.73
CA GLU A 98 -20.05 4.71 4.92
C GLU A 98 -20.14 5.10 3.45
N ALA A 99 -19.28 4.53 2.61
CA ALA A 99 -19.35 4.66 1.17
C ALA A 99 -19.19 3.28 0.53
N THR A 100 -20.17 2.87 -0.27
CA THR A 100 -20.10 1.67 -1.10
C THR A 100 -20.02 2.10 -2.56
N THR A 101 -18.99 1.63 -3.24
CA THR A 101 -18.74 1.93 -4.65
C THR A 101 -18.71 0.64 -5.44
N GLN A 102 -19.59 0.51 -6.42
CA GLN A 102 -19.45 -0.49 -7.48
C GLN A 102 -18.57 0.11 -8.58
N PHE A 103 -17.63 -0.66 -9.11
CA PHE A 103 -16.72 -0.16 -10.13
C PHE A 103 -16.45 -1.14 -11.26
N TYR A 104 -16.20 -0.57 -12.43
CA TYR A 104 -15.58 -1.24 -13.58
C TYR A 104 -14.46 -0.37 -14.13
N THR A 105 -13.41 -0.99 -14.63
CA THR A 105 -12.37 -0.32 -15.39
C THR A 105 -12.09 -1.06 -16.68
N GLU A 106 -11.95 -0.32 -17.78
CA GLU A 106 -11.50 -0.87 -19.07
C GLU A 106 -10.52 0.06 -19.76
N ILE A 107 -9.61 -0.50 -20.56
CA ILE A 107 -8.87 0.26 -21.56
C ILE A 107 -9.57 0.12 -22.91
N ALA A 108 -10.04 1.23 -23.45
CA ALA A 108 -10.67 1.32 -24.77
C ALA A 108 -10.19 2.57 -25.51
N ASP A 109 -9.80 2.44 -26.78
CA ASP A 109 -9.37 3.54 -27.65
C ASP A 109 -8.29 4.46 -27.01
N ASN A 110 -7.25 3.86 -26.42
CA ASN A 110 -6.18 4.54 -25.67
C ASN A 110 -6.65 5.32 -24.42
N ASN A 111 -7.86 5.08 -23.92
CA ASN A 111 -8.34 5.66 -22.68
C ASN A 111 -8.50 4.61 -21.60
N LEU A 112 -8.07 4.93 -20.38
CA LEU A 112 -8.51 4.23 -19.18
C LEU A 112 -9.87 4.80 -18.78
N ASN A 113 -10.92 4.01 -18.96
CA ASN A 113 -12.27 4.32 -18.54
C ASN A 113 -12.54 3.70 -17.17
N GLN A 114 -13.06 4.50 -16.25
CA GLN A 114 -13.40 4.08 -14.89
C GLN A 114 -14.87 4.41 -14.62
N TYR A 115 -15.69 3.38 -14.53
CA TYR A 115 -17.12 3.48 -14.24
C TYR A 115 -17.35 3.26 -12.75
N LEU A 116 -18.10 4.16 -12.12
CA LEU A 116 -18.31 4.17 -10.68
C LEU A 116 -19.79 4.43 -10.38
N LYS A 117 -20.37 3.64 -9.48
CA LYS A 117 -21.66 3.94 -8.86
C LYS A 117 -21.46 3.95 -7.35
N MET A 118 -21.63 5.11 -6.74
CA MET A 118 -21.25 5.36 -5.35
C MET A 118 -22.48 5.66 -4.51
N LYS A 119 -22.63 4.98 -3.38
CA LYS A 119 -23.64 5.27 -2.37
C LYS A 119 -22.94 5.65 -1.07
N THR A 120 -23.27 6.81 -0.52
CA THR A 120 -22.66 7.31 0.72
C THR A 120 -23.69 7.52 1.83
N THR A 121 -23.23 7.53 3.07
CA THR A 121 -24.00 7.89 4.26
C THR A 121 -23.04 8.63 5.20
N PRO A 122 -23.26 9.93 5.52
CA PRO A 122 -24.32 10.79 5.00
C PRO A 122 -24.17 11.03 3.49
N LEU A 123 -25.27 11.42 2.83
CA LEU A 123 -25.27 11.76 1.41
C LEU A 123 -24.33 12.94 1.14
N ILE A 124 -23.50 12.81 0.11
CA ILE A 124 -22.64 13.90 -0.36
C ILE A 124 -23.42 14.65 -1.45
N ASN A 125 -23.47 15.99 -1.35
CA ASN A 125 -24.08 16.82 -2.39
C ASN A 125 -23.42 16.53 -3.75
N ASP A 126 -24.20 16.59 -4.83
CA ASP A 126 -23.74 16.42 -6.21
C ASP A 126 -23.41 14.97 -6.65
N ILE A 127 -23.46 13.98 -5.75
CA ILE A 127 -23.34 12.56 -6.10
C ILE A 127 -24.68 11.85 -5.84
N ASN A 128 -25.31 11.35 -6.91
CA ASN A 128 -26.54 10.58 -6.82
C ASN A 128 -26.22 9.09 -6.55
N PRO A 129 -26.75 8.48 -5.46
CA PRO A 129 -26.37 7.15 -5.01
C PRO A 129 -26.65 5.98 -5.97
N ASP A 130 -27.50 6.18 -6.97
CA ASP A 130 -27.87 5.15 -7.95
C ASP A 130 -27.47 5.51 -9.39
N GLN A 131 -26.67 6.56 -9.57
CA GLN A 131 -26.18 7.03 -10.86
C GLN A 131 -24.79 6.44 -11.17
N TRP A 132 -24.61 5.96 -12.41
CA TRP A 132 -23.29 5.63 -12.93
C TRP A 132 -22.55 6.89 -13.36
N TYR A 133 -21.28 6.97 -13.02
CA TYR A 133 -20.36 8.00 -13.47
C TYR A 133 -19.17 7.40 -14.20
N ILE A 134 -18.57 8.15 -15.11
CA ILE A 134 -17.35 7.78 -15.84
C ILE A 134 -16.25 8.82 -15.64
N SER A 135 -15.04 8.33 -15.37
CA SER A 135 -13.78 9.05 -15.57
C SER A 135 -13.05 8.44 -16.76
N SER A 136 -12.51 9.28 -17.64
CA SER A 136 -11.70 8.83 -18.77
C SER A 136 -10.35 9.55 -18.75
N THR A 137 -9.26 8.78 -18.73
CA THR A 137 -7.90 9.31 -18.81
C THR A 137 -7.22 8.81 -20.07
N THR A 138 -6.80 9.74 -20.93
CA THR A 138 -6.03 9.40 -22.12
C THR A 138 -4.62 8.93 -21.75
N LEU A 139 -4.29 7.72 -22.21
CA LEU A 139 -3.02 7.07 -21.96
C LEU A 139 -2.01 7.44 -23.06
N ALA A 140 -0.72 7.22 -22.77
CA ALA A 140 0.32 7.28 -23.80
C ALA A 140 0.12 6.17 -24.85
N ASP A 141 0.54 6.41 -26.10
CA ASP A 141 0.33 5.46 -27.20
C ASP A 141 1.08 4.14 -26.97
N ASN A 142 2.13 4.17 -26.16
CA ASN A 142 2.92 3.03 -25.72
C ASN A 142 2.58 2.57 -24.29
N ALA A 143 1.41 2.90 -23.74
CA ALA A 143 1.05 2.58 -22.35
C ALA A 143 1.17 1.09 -22.02
N ASN A 144 0.77 0.20 -22.93
CA ASN A 144 0.89 -1.25 -22.74
C ASN A 144 2.37 -1.69 -22.62
N GLU A 145 3.25 -1.10 -23.43
CA GLU A 145 4.68 -1.35 -23.36
C GLU A 145 5.25 -0.80 -22.04
N LEU A 146 4.88 0.42 -21.65
CA LEU A 146 5.30 1.04 -20.39
C LEU A 146 4.86 0.21 -19.17
N PHE A 147 3.61 -0.27 -19.14
CA PHE A 147 3.12 -1.13 -18.07
C PHE A 147 3.87 -2.46 -18.00
N SER A 148 4.15 -3.07 -19.16
CA SER A 148 4.89 -4.33 -19.23
C SER A 148 6.34 -4.16 -18.78
N GLN A 149 7.02 -3.11 -19.26
CA GLN A 149 8.38 -2.76 -18.83
C GLN A 149 8.42 -2.48 -17.32
N LYS A 150 7.44 -1.74 -16.79
CA LYS A 150 7.39 -1.42 -15.36
C LYS A 150 7.10 -2.65 -14.50
N LYS A 151 6.21 -3.54 -14.95
CA LYS A 151 5.98 -4.83 -14.31
C LYS A 151 7.29 -5.61 -14.24
N GLN A 152 8.01 -5.74 -15.35
CA GLN A 152 9.28 -6.46 -15.39
C GLN A 152 10.34 -5.81 -14.49
N PHE A 153 10.50 -4.49 -14.55
CA PHE A 153 11.42 -3.75 -13.68
C PHE A 153 11.11 -3.99 -12.19
N ASN A 154 9.85 -3.97 -11.80
CA ASN A 154 9.45 -4.25 -10.42
C ASN A 154 9.76 -5.70 -10.04
N LEU A 155 9.55 -6.68 -10.94
CA LEU A 155 9.95 -8.08 -10.73
C LEU A 155 11.46 -8.26 -10.61
N ASP A 156 12.26 -7.49 -11.35
CA ASP A 156 13.71 -7.58 -11.29
C ASP A 156 14.27 -6.94 -10.00
N LYS A 157 13.58 -5.92 -9.48
CA LYS A 157 14.04 -5.14 -8.34
C LYS A 157 13.37 -5.48 -7.01
N PHE A 158 12.30 -6.27 -6.96
CA PHE A 158 11.57 -6.43 -5.70
C PHE A 158 12.43 -7.03 -4.58
N THR A 159 13.44 -7.85 -4.89
CA THR A 159 14.38 -8.40 -3.89
C THR A 159 15.41 -7.39 -3.41
N GLN A 160 15.59 -6.28 -4.15
CA GLN A 160 16.45 -5.20 -3.73
C GLN A 160 15.86 -4.60 -2.45
N ASN A 161 16.70 -4.47 -1.44
CA ASN A 161 16.36 -4.00 -0.10
C ASN A 161 15.66 -5.01 0.83
N ILE A 162 15.62 -6.31 0.49
CA ILE A 162 15.34 -7.34 1.50
C ILE A 162 16.46 -7.29 2.54
N THR A 163 16.08 -7.01 3.79
CA THR A 163 17.01 -6.94 4.93
C THR A 163 16.95 -8.18 5.81
N ASN A 164 15.79 -8.81 5.89
CA ASN A 164 15.58 -10.08 6.57
C ASN A 164 14.54 -10.90 5.80
N ILE A 165 14.72 -12.22 5.79
CA ILE A 165 13.76 -13.15 5.24
C ILE A 165 13.78 -14.45 6.05
N PHE A 166 12.61 -15.01 6.29
CA PHE A 166 12.44 -16.29 6.96
C PHE A 166 11.28 -17.04 6.31
N MET A 167 11.52 -18.29 5.92
CA MET A 167 10.54 -19.16 5.30
C MET A 167 10.30 -20.39 6.18
N TYR A 168 9.04 -20.83 6.28
CA TYR A 168 8.69 -22.06 6.97
C TYR A 168 7.46 -22.72 6.35
N ASP A 169 7.43 -24.04 6.48
CA ASP A 169 6.31 -24.85 6.05
C ASP A 169 5.21 -24.87 7.11
N VAL A 170 4.00 -24.49 6.70
CA VAL A 170 2.82 -24.59 7.58
C VAL A 170 2.22 -25.98 7.48
N ASN A 171 2.11 -26.51 6.26
CA ASN A 171 1.62 -27.86 5.99
C ASN A 171 2.06 -28.32 4.59
N LYS A 172 1.56 -29.47 4.12
CA LYS A 172 1.91 -30.04 2.80
C LYS A 172 1.55 -29.15 1.60
N ASN A 173 0.58 -28.24 1.75
CA ASN A 173 0.07 -27.39 0.67
C ASN A 173 0.48 -25.92 0.83
N THR A 174 0.91 -25.50 2.02
CA THR A 174 1.10 -24.08 2.34
C THR A 174 2.47 -23.81 2.95
N ALA A 175 3.15 -22.81 2.43
CA ALA A 175 4.34 -22.20 3.03
C ALA A 175 4.04 -20.75 3.44
N LYS A 176 4.79 -20.24 4.40
CA LYS A 176 4.78 -18.83 4.76
C LYS A 176 6.18 -18.24 4.69
N ILE A 177 6.26 -17.00 4.24
CA ILE A 177 7.48 -16.21 4.20
C ILE A 177 7.24 -14.92 4.98
N TYR A 178 8.09 -14.65 5.96
CA TYR A 178 8.25 -13.32 6.54
C TYR A 178 9.41 -12.64 5.85
N VAL A 179 9.18 -11.44 5.33
CA VAL A 179 10.21 -10.65 4.65
C VAL A 179 10.14 -9.21 5.11
N THR A 180 11.28 -8.61 5.39
CA THR A 180 11.40 -7.20 5.75
C THR A 180 12.16 -6.46 4.66
N TYR A 181 11.51 -5.46 4.08
CA TYR A 181 12.11 -4.52 3.13
C TYR A 181 12.49 -3.24 3.84
N THR A 182 13.53 -2.56 3.36
CA THR A 182 13.85 -1.19 3.78
C THR A 182 13.75 -0.26 2.58
N ARG A 183 12.78 0.66 2.58
CA ARG A 183 12.60 1.60 1.46
C ARG A 183 11.99 2.93 1.90
N PRO A 184 12.24 4.03 1.19
CA PRO A 184 11.56 5.30 1.45
C PRO A 184 10.06 5.24 1.15
N ILE A 185 9.30 6.20 1.69
CA ILE A 185 7.89 6.41 1.35
C ILE A 185 7.78 7.06 -0.04
N LEU A 186 8.62 8.07 -0.31
CA LEU A 186 8.72 8.74 -1.60
C LEU A 186 10.16 9.20 -1.81
N ASP A 187 10.77 8.79 -2.93
CA ASP A 187 12.09 9.25 -3.37
C ASP A 187 12.03 9.95 -4.74
N GLU A 188 13.17 10.52 -5.17
CA GLU A 188 13.28 11.21 -6.46
C GLU A 188 13.02 10.29 -7.67
N GLY A 189 13.36 9.00 -7.55
CA GLY A 189 13.06 8.01 -8.58
C GLY A 189 11.55 7.83 -8.76
N MET A 190 10.82 7.63 -7.66
CA MET A 190 9.36 7.52 -7.65
C MET A 190 8.69 8.80 -8.17
N LYS A 191 9.20 9.99 -7.83
CA LYS A 191 8.68 11.26 -8.36
C LYS A 191 8.86 11.37 -9.88
N ALA A 192 10.04 11.04 -10.40
CA ALA A 192 10.31 11.06 -11.83
C ALA A 192 9.40 10.07 -12.59
N GLU A 193 9.14 8.90 -11.99
CA GLU A 193 8.19 7.92 -12.53
C GLU A 193 6.76 8.47 -12.60
N LEU A 194 6.27 9.12 -11.54
CA LEU A 194 4.94 9.75 -11.54
C LEU A 194 4.83 10.81 -12.63
N LYS A 195 5.82 11.69 -12.79
CA LYS A 195 5.84 12.70 -13.85
C LYS A 195 5.77 12.09 -15.25
N THR A 196 6.47 10.98 -15.46
CA THR A 196 6.47 10.28 -16.74
C THR A 196 5.10 9.68 -17.06
N LEU A 197 4.45 9.04 -16.08
CA LEU A 197 3.15 8.40 -16.27
C LEU A 197 2.03 9.40 -16.62
N TYR A 198 2.09 10.61 -16.08
CA TYR A 198 1.06 11.64 -16.25
C TYR A 198 1.42 12.74 -17.26
N ALA A 199 2.47 12.54 -18.07
CA ALA A 199 2.99 13.55 -18.99
C ALA A 199 2.05 13.97 -20.15
N LYS A 200 0.92 13.29 -20.36
CA LYS A 200 -0.08 13.67 -21.39
C LYS A 200 -1.35 14.34 -20.84
N ASP A 201 -1.55 14.33 -19.53
CA ASP A 201 -2.73 14.92 -18.89
C ASP A 201 -2.34 16.25 -18.22
N ASP A 202 -2.74 17.36 -18.84
CA ASP A 202 -2.37 18.70 -18.35
C ASP A 202 -2.93 19.00 -16.94
N LYS A 203 -4.07 18.41 -16.57
CA LYS A 203 -4.63 18.53 -15.21
C LYS A 203 -3.75 17.78 -14.21
N GLN A 204 -3.29 16.58 -14.57
CA GLN A 204 -2.39 15.81 -13.70
C GLN A 204 -1.01 16.43 -13.60
N LYS A 205 -0.47 17.03 -14.68
CA LYS A 205 0.76 17.83 -14.62
C LYS A 205 0.63 18.97 -13.63
N GLN A 206 -0.45 19.75 -13.70
CA GLN A 206 -0.69 20.85 -12.75
C GLN A 206 -0.76 20.34 -11.30
N ASN A 207 -1.37 19.18 -11.06
CA ASN A 207 -1.40 18.58 -9.71
C ASN A 207 -0.01 18.15 -9.24
N LEU A 208 0.82 17.58 -10.13
CA LEU A 208 2.20 17.23 -9.81
C LEU A 208 3.06 18.47 -9.54
N GLU A 209 2.87 19.57 -10.28
CA GLU A 209 3.52 20.85 -10.00
C GLU A 209 3.10 21.44 -8.65
N LYS A 210 1.81 21.31 -8.29
CA LYS A 210 1.33 21.69 -6.95
C LYS A 210 2.01 20.86 -5.87
N LEU A 211 2.13 19.55 -6.06
CA LEU A 211 2.84 18.68 -5.13
C LEU A 211 4.31 19.08 -4.99
N ASP A 212 5.02 19.32 -6.11
CA ASP A 212 6.41 19.77 -6.09
C ASP A 212 6.56 21.10 -5.33
N ASN A 213 5.67 22.06 -5.57
CA ASN A 213 5.67 23.35 -4.87
C ASN A 213 5.39 23.19 -3.36
N LEU A 214 4.50 22.28 -2.98
CA LEU A 214 4.23 21.98 -1.56
C LEU A 214 5.44 21.32 -0.89
N LEU A 215 6.07 20.35 -1.55
CA LEU A 215 7.27 19.69 -1.04
C LEU A 215 8.46 20.64 -0.95
N ALA A 216 8.64 21.53 -1.93
CA ALA A 216 9.71 22.53 -1.92
C ALA A 216 9.59 23.51 -0.74
N LYS A 217 8.36 23.80 -0.30
CA LYS A 217 8.10 24.63 0.89
C LYS A 217 8.32 23.90 2.22
N ASN A 218 8.43 22.57 2.21
CA ASN A 218 8.49 21.73 3.40
C ASN A 218 9.70 20.76 3.36
N PRO A 219 10.94 21.24 3.49
CA PRO A 219 12.14 20.41 3.35
C PRO A 219 12.21 19.27 4.37
N GLN A 220 11.71 19.47 5.59
CA GLN A 220 11.66 18.42 6.62
C GLN A 220 10.69 17.28 6.27
N LEU A 221 9.57 17.60 5.60
CA LEU A 221 8.65 16.60 5.07
C LEU A 221 9.33 15.79 3.96
N VAL A 222 10.10 16.44 3.09
CA VAL A 222 10.88 15.76 2.04
C VAL A 222 11.89 14.79 2.65
N GLU A 223 12.61 15.20 3.69
CA GLU A 223 13.53 14.33 4.41
C GLU A 223 12.81 13.13 5.04
N SER A 224 11.68 13.37 5.71
CA SER A 224 10.86 12.32 6.35
C SER A 224 10.29 11.31 5.33
N LEU A 225 9.94 11.78 4.12
CA LEU A 225 9.46 10.94 3.03
C LEU A 225 10.57 10.09 2.40
N ALA A 226 11.78 10.67 2.26
CA ALA A 226 12.95 10.01 1.68
C ALA A 226 13.69 9.10 2.68
N LYS A 227 13.40 9.20 3.97
CA LYS A 227 13.97 8.33 5.01
C LYS A 227 13.56 6.87 4.77
N PRO A 228 14.51 5.93 4.63
CA PRO A 228 14.17 4.51 4.45
C PRO A 228 13.51 3.92 5.69
N ARG A 229 12.40 3.19 5.49
CA ARG A 229 11.62 2.56 6.56
C ARG A 229 11.53 1.06 6.39
N LYS A 230 11.53 0.36 7.51
CA LYS A 230 11.42 -1.11 7.55
C LYS A 230 9.95 -1.52 7.48
N ILE A 231 9.60 -2.23 6.42
CA ILE A 231 8.24 -2.76 6.23
C ILE A 231 8.32 -4.28 6.18
N SER A 232 7.61 -4.93 7.09
CA SER A 232 7.59 -6.38 7.21
C SER A 232 6.28 -6.93 6.66
N TYR A 233 6.38 -7.98 5.86
CA TYR A 233 5.26 -8.68 5.25
C TYR A 233 5.26 -10.15 5.65
N GLU A 234 4.10 -10.68 6.01
CA GLU A 234 3.83 -12.11 6.07
C GLU A 234 3.11 -12.51 4.78
N LEU A 235 3.79 -13.29 3.93
CA LEU A 235 3.22 -13.86 2.71
C LEU A 235 2.85 -15.32 2.94
N THR A 236 1.68 -15.72 2.44
CA THR A 236 1.24 -17.12 2.37
C THR A 236 1.31 -17.57 0.92
N ILE A 237 1.99 -18.69 0.70
CA ILE A 237 2.26 -19.23 -0.64
C ILE A 237 1.59 -20.60 -0.76
N ASP A 238 0.83 -20.80 -1.84
CA ASP A 238 0.38 -22.13 -2.24
C ASP A 238 1.54 -22.89 -2.86
N LYS A 239 1.88 -24.06 -2.31
CA LYS A 239 3.06 -24.83 -2.75
C LYS A 239 2.90 -25.45 -4.12
N LYS A 240 1.67 -25.71 -4.57
CA LYS A 240 1.40 -26.37 -5.85
C LYS A 240 1.56 -25.38 -7.00
N SER A 241 0.96 -24.20 -6.90
CA SER A 241 1.08 -23.16 -7.91
C SER A 241 2.30 -22.27 -7.70
N GLN A 242 2.93 -22.35 -6.51
CA GLN A 242 3.96 -21.42 -6.05
C GLN A 242 3.50 -19.99 -6.29
N SER A 243 2.35 -19.61 -5.73
CA SER A 243 1.79 -18.27 -5.89
C SER A 243 1.38 -17.71 -4.53
N ILE A 244 1.50 -16.39 -4.39
CA ILE A 244 1.08 -15.67 -3.20
C ILE A 244 -0.45 -15.66 -3.17
N THR A 245 -1.02 -16.19 -2.09
CA THR A 245 -2.47 -16.22 -1.86
C THR A 245 -2.90 -15.27 -0.76
N ASN A 246 -1.98 -14.85 0.10
CA ASN A 246 -2.26 -13.87 1.13
C ASN A 246 -1.01 -13.06 1.47
N LEU A 247 -1.17 -11.76 1.70
CA LEU A 247 -0.14 -10.85 2.19
C LEU A 247 -0.72 -10.07 3.37
N LYS A 248 0.02 -10.05 4.49
CA LYS A 248 -0.32 -9.24 5.67
C LYS A 248 0.84 -8.33 6.03
N THR A 249 0.53 -7.13 6.49
CA THR A 249 1.51 -6.23 7.09
C THR A 249 0.85 -5.34 8.13
N ASP A 250 1.63 -5.00 9.15
CA ASP A 250 1.30 -4.04 10.18
C ASP A 250 2.12 -2.77 9.92
N PHE A 251 1.42 -1.69 9.59
CA PHE A 251 2.00 -0.39 9.32
C PHE A 251 2.08 0.52 10.55
N SER A 252 1.58 0.08 11.72
CA SER A 252 1.41 0.93 12.90
C SER A 252 2.70 1.65 13.27
N ASN A 253 3.80 0.91 13.44
CA ASN A 253 5.09 1.51 13.78
C ASN A 253 5.58 2.51 12.72
N ASN A 254 5.38 2.21 11.43
CA ASN A 254 5.83 3.08 10.35
C ASN A 254 5.00 4.37 10.28
N ILE A 255 3.67 4.27 10.47
CA ILE A 255 2.77 5.42 10.49
C ILE A 255 3.01 6.26 11.74
N GLN A 256 3.25 5.62 12.87
CA GLN A 256 3.57 6.28 14.12
C GLN A 256 4.91 7.04 14.02
N GLU A 257 5.97 6.41 13.50
CA GLU A 257 7.27 7.06 13.29
C GLU A 257 7.14 8.23 12.29
N PHE A 258 6.58 7.98 11.11
CA PHE A 258 6.40 9.02 10.09
C PHE A 258 5.51 10.16 10.58
N GLY A 259 4.37 9.85 11.19
CA GLY A 259 3.46 10.86 11.72
C GLY A 259 4.10 11.68 12.83
N ASN A 260 4.90 11.07 13.70
CA ASN A 260 5.65 11.81 14.71
C ASN A 260 6.67 12.79 14.09
N GLU A 261 7.42 12.35 13.07
CA GLU A 261 8.36 13.20 12.34
C GLU A 261 7.67 14.37 11.65
N VAL A 262 6.53 14.11 10.98
CA VAL A 262 5.73 15.17 10.35
C VAL A 262 5.20 16.15 11.41
N LEU A 263 4.67 15.65 12.52
CA LEU A 263 4.14 16.50 13.60
C LEU A 263 5.24 17.33 14.28
N ASP A 264 6.46 16.81 14.37
CA ASP A 264 7.62 17.56 14.88
C ASP A 264 8.13 18.62 13.89
N SER A 265 7.81 18.47 12.61
CA SER A 265 8.22 19.44 11.57
C SER A 265 7.37 20.71 11.52
N ILE A 266 6.19 20.70 12.16
CA ILE A 266 5.25 21.82 12.16
C ILE A 266 5.49 22.66 13.43
N PRO A 267 5.83 23.96 13.32
CA PRO A 267 5.97 24.86 14.47
C PRO A 267 4.69 24.97 15.31
N ASP A 268 4.82 25.27 16.61
CA ASP A 268 3.66 25.40 17.50
C ASP A 268 2.71 26.54 17.05
N GLU A 269 3.26 27.60 16.46
CA GLU A 269 2.54 28.78 16.00
C GLU A 269 1.67 28.53 14.76
N GLU A 270 1.94 27.46 14.01
CA GLU A 270 1.12 27.06 12.86
C GLU A 270 -0.18 26.34 13.25
N PHE A 271 -0.27 25.88 14.50
CA PHE A 271 -1.53 25.39 15.08
C PHE A 271 -2.34 26.58 15.60
N SER A 272 -2.89 27.37 14.67
CA SER A 272 -3.41 28.73 14.86
C SER A 272 -4.47 28.95 15.95
N ASP A 273 -5.10 27.90 16.48
CA ASP A 273 -6.33 28.04 17.29
C ASP A 273 -6.31 27.27 18.62
N VAL A 274 -5.24 26.53 18.92
CA VAL A 274 -5.08 25.72 20.15
C VAL A 274 -3.63 25.81 20.61
N ASN A 275 -3.34 25.49 21.88
CA ASN A 275 -1.95 25.29 22.31
C ASN A 275 -1.30 24.19 21.43
N GLY A 276 -0.44 24.61 20.49
CA GLY A 276 0.17 23.73 19.48
C GLY A 276 0.93 22.55 20.09
N TYR A 277 1.61 22.77 21.22
CA TYR A 277 2.26 21.69 21.97
C TYR A 277 1.26 20.63 22.45
N VAL A 278 0.12 21.05 23.01
CA VAL A 278 -0.93 20.12 23.48
C VAL A 278 -1.53 19.36 22.30
N LEU A 279 -1.82 20.06 21.20
CA LEU A 279 -2.42 19.47 20.01
C LEU A 279 -1.47 18.44 19.37
N ARG A 280 -0.19 18.80 19.17
CA ARG A 280 0.85 17.90 18.67
C ARG A 280 0.91 16.63 19.49
N ASN A 281 1.04 16.75 20.81
CA ASN A 281 1.15 15.59 21.69
C ASN A 281 -0.11 14.73 21.72
N THR A 282 -1.29 15.35 21.55
CA THR A 282 -2.55 14.63 21.42
C THR A 282 -2.56 13.76 20.16
N PHE A 283 -2.16 14.31 19.01
CA PHE A 283 -2.05 13.54 17.77
C PHE A 283 -1.00 12.43 17.86
N LYS A 284 0.16 12.71 18.46
CA LYS A 284 1.18 11.69 18.69
C LYS A 284 0.66 10.54 19.55
N ASN A 285 -0.02 10.85 20.65
CA ASN A 285 -0.64 9.83 21.50
C ASN A 285 -1.71 9.03 20.76
N TYR A 286 -2.51 9.69 19.92
CA TYR A 286 -3.47 9.02 19.05
C TYR A 286 -2.79 8.03 18.10
N LEU A 287 -1.74 8.46 17.37
CA LEU A 287 -0.96 7.59 16.49
C LEU A 287 -0.34 6.42 17.26
N ASN A 288 0.17 6.67 18.47
CA ASN A 288 0.79 5.66 19.32
C ASN A 288 -0.17 4.56 19.79
N LEU A 289 -1.46 4.89 19.91
CA LEU A 289 -2.51 3.95 20.31
C LEU A 289 -3.25 3.34 19.13
N SER A 290 -3.01 3.86 17.92
CA SER A 290 -3.66 3.39 16.70
C SER A 290 -2.95 2.18 16.11
N LYS A 291 -3.72 1.28 15.50
CA LYS A 291 -3.19 0.16 14.72
C LYS A 291 -3.63 0.27 13.28
N PHE A 292 -2.69 0.07 12.37
CA PHE A 292 -2.90 0.14 10.94
C PHE A 292 -2.49 -1.17 10.28
N ASN A 293 -3.44 -1.89 9.70
CA ASN A 293 -3.18 -3.20 9.11
C ASN A 293 -3.62 -3.24 7.64
N LEU A 294 -2.81 -3.94 6.84
CA LEU A 294 -3.15 -4.34 5.48
C LEU A 294 -3.21 -5.85 5.39
N ASN A 295 -4.28 -6.36 4.77
CA ASN A 295 -4.42 -7.76 4.43
C ASN A 295 -4.98 -7.90 3.01
N ILE A 296 -4.16 -8.45 2.12
CA ILE A 296 -4.52 -8.76 0.73
C ILE A 296 -4.69 -10.26 0.61
N ARG A 297 -5.88 -10.71 0.21
CA ARG A 297 -6.15 -12.09 -0.17
C ARG A 297 -6.26 -12.17 -1.68
N ILE A 298 -5.61 -13.16 -2.26
CA ILE A 298 -5.65 -13.48 -3.68
C ILE A 298 -6.11 -14.92 -3.83
N SER A 299 -7.11 -15.14 -4.66
CA SER A 299 -7.72 -16.45 -4.88
C SER A 299 -8.12 -16.65 -6.34
N HIS A 300 -8.35 -17.91 -6.72
CA HIS A 300 -8.87 -18.30 -8.03
C HIS A 300 -8.07 -17.79 -9.25
N LEU A 301 -6.73 -17.75 -9.13
CA LEU A 301 -5.81 -17.39 -10.22
C LEU A 301 -6.14 -18.20 -11.49
N ASN A 302 -6.21 -17.53 -12.65
CA ASN A 302 -6.44 -18.07 -13.99
C ASN A 302 -7.84 -18.64 -14.28
N ASN A 303 -8.77 -18.64 -13.31
CA ASN A 303 -10.09 -19.25 -13.48
C ASN A 303 -11.25 -18.24 -13.43
N THR A 304 -10.99 -16.97 -13.08
CA THR A 304 -12.06 -15.97 -12.88
C THR A 304 -11.91 -14.81 -13.86
N THR A 305 -12.82 -14.67 -14.82
CA THR A 305 -12.82 -13.53 -15.75
C THR A 305 -13.42 -12.29 -15.09
N VAL A 306 -12.93 -11.11 -15.48
CA VAL A 306 -13.56 -9.82 -15.14
C VAL A 306 -14.99 -9.82 -15.67
N ASP A 307 -15.91 -9.27 -14.87
CA ASP A 307 -17.31 -9.16 -15.29
C ASP A 307 -17.41 -8.17 -16.45
N GLU A 308 -18.12 -8.58 -17.51
CA GLU A 308 -18.36 -7.71 -18.66
C GLU A 308 -19.09 -6.44 -18.21
N ILE A 309 -18.65 -5.29 -18.71
CA ILE A 309 -19.28 -4.02 -18.41
C ILE A 309 -20.67 -4.02 -19.07
N PRO A 310 -21.77 -3.95 -18.30
CA PRO A 310 -23.11 -3.96 -18.88
C PRO A 310 -23.31 -2.77 -19.83
N GLN A 311 -23.99 -2.99 -20.95
CA GLN A 311 -24.26 -1.91 -21.92
C GLN A 311 -25.01 -0.73 -21.28
N GLU A 312 -25.93 -1.02 -20.36
CA GLU A 312 -26.63 0.00 -19.58
C GLU A 312 -25.68 0.93 -18.81
N VAL A 313 -24.56 0.41 -18.28
CA VAL A 313 -23.54 1.22 -17.59
C VAL A 313 -22.88 2.16 -18.58
N LYS A 314 -22.47 1.64 -19.75
CA LYS A 314 -21.84 2.46 -20.79
C LYS A 314 -22.75 3.56 -21.31
N THR A 315 -24.05 3.28 -21.45
CA THR A 315 -25.02 4.24 -21.98
C THR A 315 -25.57 5.22 -20.95
N SER A 316 -25.59 4.86 -19.66
CA SER A 316 -26.15 5.71 -18.60
C SER A 316 -25.12 6.52 -17.83
N ALA A 317 -23.82 6.17 -17.95
CA ALA A 317 -22.76 6.85 -17.22
C ALA A 317 -22.63 8.31 -17.62
N LEU A 318 -22.62 9.20 -16.63
CA LEU A 318 -22.38 10.63 -16.80
C LEU A 318 -20.94 10.97 -16.42
N PRO A 319 -20.34 12.04 -16.96
CA PRO A 319 -19.06 12.52 -16.45
C PRO A 319 -19.13 12.73 -14.94
N LEU A 320 -18.09 12.31 -14.22
CA LEU A 320 -17.96 12.63 -12.79
C LEU A 320 -18.15 14.14 -12.60
N PRO A 321 -19.01 14.57 -11.65
CA PRO A 321 -19.18 15.98 -11.37
C PRO A 321 -17.83 16.57 -10.95
N GLU A 322 -17.55 17.79 -11.40
CA GLU A 322 -16.40 18.54 -10.92
C GLU A 322 -16.65 18.89 -9.46
N THR A 323 -16.15 18.05 -8.55
CA THR A 323 -16.01 18.46 -7.16
C THR A 323 -14.78 19.36 -7.08
N ASP A 324 -15.00 20.66 -7.04
CA ASP A 324 -14.09 21.54 -6.34
C ASP A 324 -14.01 21.01 -4.91
N LEU A 325 -12.90 20.32 -4.59
CA LEU A 325 -12.62 19.97 -3.19
C LEU A 325 -12.74 21.28 -2.42
N PRO A 326 -13.59 21.37 -1.38
CA PRO A 326 -13.69 22.58 -0.60
C PRO A 326 -12.28 22.93 -0.17
N GLN A 327 -11.80 24.10 -0.60
CA GLN A 327 -10.51 24.60 -0.15
C GLN A 327 -10.58 24.59 1.38
N PRO A 328 -9.63 23.94 2.08
CA PRO A 328 -9.63 23.97 3.53
C PRO A 328 -9.58 25.43 3.95
N THR A 329 -10.70 25.95 4.42
CA THR A 329 -10.77 27.26 5.04
C THR A 329 -10.45 27.03 6.51
N GLN A 330 -9.72 27.97 7.14
CA GLN A 330 -9.34 27.89 8.56
C GLN A 330 -10.51 27.52 9.50
N THR A 331 -11.75 27.77 9.08
CA THR A 331 -12.98 27.62 9.88
C THR A 331 -13.71 26.28 9.75
N THR A 332 -13.33 25.35 8.86
CA THR A 332 -14.15 24.13 8.64
C THR A 332 -13.87 22.99 9.62
N LEU A 333 -12.75 23.00 10.34
CA LEU A 333 -12.39 21.96 11.32
C LEU A 333 -12.76 22.30 12.77
N LEU A 334 -13.11 23.55 13.07
CA LEU A 334 -13.32 24.04 14.45
C LEU A 334 -14.70 24.63 14.73
N SER A 335 -15.61 24.73 13.75
CA SER A 335 -16.93 25.34 13.96
C SER A 335 -18.00 24.38 14.49
N LYS A 336 -17.62 23.14 14.86
CA LYS A 336 -18.54 22.13 15.44
C LYS A 336 -17.96 21.37 16.65
N LEU A 337 -16.90 21.89 17.27
CA LEU A 337 -16.60 21.66 18.68
C LEU A 337 -17.05 22.91 19.46
#